data_AF-A0A833VCE9-F1
#
_entry.id   AF-A0A833VCE9-F1
#
_cell.length_a   1.000
_cell.length_b   1.000
_cell.length_c   1.000
_cell.angle_alpha   90.00
_cell.angle_beta   90.00
_cell.angle_gamma   90.00
#
_symmetry.space_group_name_H-M   'P 1'
#
loop_
_entity.id
_entity.type
_entity.pdbx_description
1 polymer ?
#
loop_
_entity_poly.entity_id
_entity_poly.type
_entity_poly.pdbx_seq_one_letter_code
_entity_poly.pdbx_strand_id
1 'polypeptide(L)' 'MRVKGGNIGNLFVTVDVLQPGSTAIIHNAKIDMFKGSMRLAVDKWGHVEATKAANFTVKEDNNLSLVEYELVHVNE' A
#
# COMPACT_ATOMS: atom_id res chain seq x y z
N MET A 1 5.38 1.39 -9.72
CA MET A 1 4.87 2.77 -9.49
C MET A 1 6.02 3.74 -9.70
N ARG A 2 5.93 4.69 -10.65
CA ARG A 2 7.03 5.64 -10.94
C ARG A 2 6.61 7.01 -10.41
N VAL A 3 7.30 7.51 -9.39
CA VAL A 3 7.01 8.82 -8.79
C VAL A 3 8.15 9.76 -9.17
N LYS A 4 7.83 10.89 -9.82
CA LYS A 4 8.81 11.96 -10.09
C LYS A 4 8.96 12.83 -8.83
N GLY A 5 10.21 13.15 -8.51
CA GLY A 5 10.60 13.86 -7.30
C GLY A 5 10.10 15.31 -7.25
N GLY A 6 9.57 15.65 -6.08
CA GLY A 6 9.30 17.00 -5.60
C GLY A 6 9.44 16.99 -4.08
N ASN A 7 10.24 17.91 -3.55
CA ASN A 7 10.63 17.95 -2.14
C ASN A 7 9.46 18.45 -1.27
N ILE A 8 8.81 17.52 -0.54
CA ILE A 8 7.87 17.83 0.55
C ILE A 8 8.33 17.05 1.79
N GLY A 9 8.62 17.78 2.88
CA GLY A 9 9.44 17.35 4.02
C GLY A 9 8.95 16.19 4.90
N ASN A 10 8.10 15.31 4.39
CA ASN A 10 7.71 14.04 5.01
C ASN A 10 7.59 12.87 4.00
N LEU A 11 7.83 13.10 2.71
CA LEU A 11 7.69 12.07 1.66
C LEU A 11 8.98 11.24 1.46
N PHE A 12 10.11 11.71 1.97
CA PHE A 12 11.40 11.02 1.82
C PHE A 12 11.46 9.75 2.66
N VAL A 13 10.90 9.75 3.87
CA VAL A 13 11.00 8.61 4.81
C VAL A 13 10.30 7.36 4.26
N THR A 14 9.12 7.50 3.64
CA THR A 14 8.39 6.33 3.11
C THR A 14 9.03 5.74 1.86
N VAL A 15 9.59 6.57 0.98
CA VAL A 15 10.30 6.10 -0.22
C VAL A 15 11.60 5.40 0.18
N ASP A 16 12.31 5.90 1.18
CA ASP A 16 13.56 5.29 1.68
C ASP A 16 13.30 3.94 2.36
N VAL A 17 12.15 3.74 3.01
CA VAL A 17 11.78 2.47 3.66
C VAL A 17 11.24 1.43 2.65
N LEU A 18 10.44 1.85 1.67
CA LEU A 18 9.77 0.97 0.70
C LEU A 18 10.62 0.72 -0.57
N GLN A 19 11.86 0.28 -0.39
CA GLN A 19 12.73 -0.16 -1.48
C GLN A 19 12.35 -1.56 -1.97
N PRO A 20 12.60 -1.91 -3.25
CA PRO A 20 12.37 -3.26 -3.75
C PRO A 20 13.08 -4.32 -2.90
N GLY A 21 12.35 -5.33 -2.46
CA GLY A 21 12.86 -6.42 -1.61
C GLY A 21 12.97 -6.09 -0.12
N SER A 22 12.65 -4.86 0.32
CA SER A 22 12.56 -4.55 1.74
C SER A 22 11.28 -5.14 2.37
N THR A 23 11.31 -5.34 3.68
CA THR A 23 10.12 -5.69 4.45
C THR A 23 9.77 -4.50 5.36
N ALA A 24 8.50 -4.10 5.34
CA ALA A 24 7.99 -3.01 6.16
C ALA A 24 6.66 -3.40 6.81
N ILE A 25 6.40 -2.84 7.99
CA ILE A 25 5.09 -2.89 8.64
C ILE A 25 4.40 -1.56 8.38
N ILE A 26 3.14 -1.61 7.96
CA ILE A 26 2.34 -0.42 7.68
C ILE A 26 1.21 -0.35 8.70
N HIS A 27 1.23 0.69 9.52
CA HIS A 27 0.25 0.95 10.57
C HIS A 27 -0.78 1.98 10.12
N ASN A 28 -2.04 1.78 10.53
CA ASN A 28 -3.16 2.67 10.25
C ASN A 28 -3.31 2.98 8.74
N ALA A 29 -3.00 1.98 7.91
CA ALA A 29 -3.30 2.02 6.49
C ALA A 29 -4.80 1.88 6.26
N LYS A 30 -5.23 2.33 5.09
CA LYS A 30 -6.59 2.16 4.60
C LYS A 30 -6.57 1.52 3.23
N ILE A 31 -7.70 0.94 2.86
CA ILE A 31 -7.96 0.48 1.51
C ILE A 31 -8.80 1.55 0.82
N ASP A 32 -8.24 2.12 -0.25
CA ASP A 32 -8.91 3.09 -1.10
C ASP A 32 -9.42 2.39 -2.37
N MET A 33 -10.71 2.54 -2.67
CA MET A 33 -11.29 2.11 -3.94
C MET A 33 -10.91 3.12 -5.02
N PHE A 34 -10.21 2.67 -6.05
CA PHE A 34 -9.81 3.48 -7.19
C PHE A 34 -10.22 2.81 -8.50
N LYS A 35 -11.21 3.40 -9.18
CA LYS A 35 -11.72 2.93 -10.48
C LYS A 35 -12.07 1.43 -10.49
N GLY A 36 -12.78 0.95 -9.47
CA GLY A 36 -13.18 -0.45 -9.35
C GLY A 36 -12.12 -1.36 -8.71
N SER A 37 -10.88 -0.90 -8.51
CA SER A 37 -9.83 -1.73 -7.88
C SER A 37 -9.40 -1.19 -6.51
N MET A 38 -9.02 -2.10 -5.61
CA MET A 38 -8.52 -1.76 -4.29
C MET A 38 -7.04 -1.34 -4.32
N ARG A 39 -6.69 -0.34 -3.51
CA ARG A 39 -5.30 0.09 -3.27
C ARG A 39 -5.04 0.28 -1.80
N LEU A 40 -3.88 -0.17 -1.32
CA LEU A 40 -3.39 0.16 0.01
C LEU A 40 -2.84 1.60 0.02
N ALA A 41 -3.28 2.40 0.97
CA ALA A 41 -2.84 3.78 1.14
C ALA A 41 -2.56 4.10 2.62
N VAL A 42 -1.67 5.07 2.84
CA VAL A 42 -1.31 5.58 4.16
C VAL A 42 -1.57 7.09 4.14
N ASP A 43 -2.36 7.58 5.09
CA ASP A 43 -2.65 9.01 5.20
C ASP A 43 -1.81 9.69 6.30
N LYS A 44 -2.17 10.91 6.69
CA LYS A 44 -1.42 11.71 7.69
C LYS A 44 -1.36 11.09 9.09
N TRP A 45 -2.22 10.13 9.41
CA TRP A 45 -2.26 9.43 10.69
C TRP A 45 -1.60 8.05 10.63
N GLY A 46 -1.24 7.59 9.43
CA GLY A 46 -0.57 6.32 9.22
C GLY A 46 0.95 6.40 9.31
N HIS A 47 1.59 5.24 9.50
CA HIS A 47 3.03 5.13 9.66
C HIS A 47 3.57 3.90 8.92
N VAL A 48 4.79 4.01 8.38
CA VAL A 48 5.51 2.92 7.71
C VAL A 48 6.81 2.70 8.46
N GLU A 49 7.02 1.49 8.96
CA GLU A 49 8.17 1.10 9.77
C GLU A 49 8.99 0.05 9.02
N ALA A 50 10.31 0.26 8.91
CA ALA A 50 11.21 -0.76 8.40
C ALA A 50 11.32 -1.91 9.41
N THR A 51 11.34 -3.16 8.94
CA THR A 51 11.48 -4.31 9.82
C THR A 51 12.47 -5.34 9.26
N LYS A 52 12.72 -6.39 10.03
CA LYS A 52 13.51 -7.54 9.59
C LYS A 52 12.81 -8.23 8.42
N ALA A 53 13.58 -9.01 7.66
CA ALA A 53 13.04 -9.78 6.54
C ALA A 53 11.85 -10.65 6.99
N ALA A 54 10.78 -10.61 6.18
CA ALA A 54 9.62 -11.46 6.39
C ALA A 54 10.04 -12.94 6.36
N ASN A 55 9.50 -13.74 7.29
CA ASN A 55 9.70 -15.19 7.31
C ASN A 55 8.64 -15.92 6.47
N PHE A 56 8.11 -15.27 5.44
CA PHE A 56 7.09 -15.82 4.56
C PHE A 56 7.39 -15.42 3.11
N THR A 57 6.94 -16.25 2.18
CA THR A 57 7.00 -15.95 0.74
C THR A 57 5.76 -15.17 0.34
N VAL A 58 5.95 -14.08 -0.41
CA VAL A 58 4.84 -13.30 -0.95
C VAL A 58 4.14 -14.10 -2.05
N LYS A 59 2.81 -14.15 -2.00
CA LYS A 59 1.98 -14.77 -3.03
C LYS A 59 1.74 -13.79 -4.19
N GLU A 60 2.71 -13.69 -5.09
CA GLU A 60 2.73 -12.67 -6.17
C GLU A 60 1.59 -12.84 -7.20
N ASP A 61 1.04 -14.06 -7.34
CA ASP A 61 -0.11 -14.36 -8.21
C ASP A 61 -1.45 -13.86 -7.63
N ASN A 62 -1.50 -13.47 -6.35
CA ASN A 62 -2.71 -12.97 -5.69
C ASN A 62 -2.70 -11.45 -5.54
N ASN A 63 -2.74 -10.74 -6.67
CA ASN A 63 -2.70 -9.27 -6.69
C ASN A 63 -4.11 -8.65 -6.66
N LEU A 64 -4.57 -8.27 -5.47
CA LEU A 64 -5.90 -7.67 -5.26
C LEU A 64 -6.08 -6.30 -5.96
N SER A 65 -4.99 -5.62 -6.32
CA SER A 65 -5.07 -4.36 -7.06
C SER A 65 -5.31 -4.54 -8.56
N LEU A 66 -5.23 -5.77 -9.08
CA LEU A 66 -5.62 -6.11 -10.45
C LEU A 66 -7.07 -6.61 -10.53
N VAL A 67 -7.71 -6.87 -9.39
CA VAL A 67 -9.09 -7.32 -9.34
C VAL A 67 -10.02 -6.11 -9.43
N GLU A 68 -11.05 -6.22 -10.26
CA GLU A 68 -12.13 -5.25 -10.36
C GLU A 68 -13.31 -5.71 -9.51
N TYR A 69 -13.86 -4.79 -8.73
CA TYR A 69 -15.00 -4.96 -7.84
C TYR A 69 -16.09 -3.97 -8.23
N GLU A 70 -17.32 -4.44 -8.12
CA GLU A 70 -18.52 -3.62 -8.24
C GLU A 70 -19.15 -3.38 -6.87
N LEU A 71 -19.74 -2.19 -6.70
CA LEU A 71 -20.49 -1.88 -5.49
C LEU A 71 -21.82 -2.64 -5.54
N VAL A 72 -21.96 -3.66 -4.70
CA VAL A 72 -23.20 -4.42 -4.55
C VAL A 72 -24.01 -3.87 -3.40
N HIS A 73 -25.28 -3.56 -3.65
CA HIS A 73 -26.24 -3.21 -2.62
C HIS A 73 -26.95 -4.47 -2.16
N VAL A 74 -26.87 -4.79 -0.88
CA VAL A 74 -27.65 -5.88 -0.29
C VAL A 74 -28.98 -5.28 0.16
N ASN A 75 -30.07 -5.66 -0.49
CA ASN A 75 -31.41 -5.37 0.00
C ASN A 75 -31.71 -6.36 1.15
N GLU A 76 -32.08 -5.86 2.33
CA GLU A 76 -32.55 -6.67 3.46
C GLU A 76 -33.87 -7.38 3.15
#